data_AF-I3W306-F1
#
_entry.id   AF-I3W306-F1
#
_cell.length_a   1.000
_cell.length_b   1.000
_cell.length_c   1.000
_cell.angle_alpha   90.00
_cell.angle_beta   90.00
_cell.angle_gamma   90.00
#
_symmetry.space_group_name_H-M   'P 1'
#
loop_
_entity.id
_entity.type
_entity.pdbx_description
1 polymer ?
#
loop_
_entity_poly.entity_id
_entity_poly.type
_entity_poly.pdbx_seq_one_letter_code
_entity_poly.pdbx_strand_id
1 'polypeptide(L)' 'MQSELPAEEPETLSITCEVAFRHGAPSLNGTVSEKLLTLLIQELKR' A
#
# COMPACT_ATOMS: atom_id res chain seq x y z
N MET A 1 -28.96 11.92 -17.71
CA MET A 1 -28.67 11.80 -16.26
C MET A 1 -27.45 10.91 -16.15
N GLN A 2 -26.26 11.51 -16.15
CA GLN A 2 -24.99 10.81 -16.12
C GLN A 2 -24.75 10.42 -14.66
N SER A 3 -24.91 9.14 -14.34
CA SER A 3 -24.69 8.63 -12.99
C SER A 3 -23.19 8.64 -12.71
N GLU A 4 -22.70 9.73 -12.12
CA GLU A 4 -21.39 9.73 -11.47
C GLU A 4 -21.51 8.83 -10.24
N LEU A 5 -21.08 7.57 -10.39
CA LEU A 5 -20.83 6.69 -9.26
C LEU A 5 -19.87 7.43 -8.33
N PRO A 6 -20.19 7.60 -7.04
CA PRO A 6 -19.22 8.15 -6.10
C PRO A 6 -18.01 7.24 -6.18
N ALA A 7 -16.85 7.80 -6.55
CA ALA A 7 -15.60 7.07 -6.47
C ALA A 7 -15.49 6.64 -5.01
N GLU A 8 -15.64 5.33 -4.73
CA GLU A 8 -15.40 4.80 -3.41
C GLU A 8 -14.03 5.29 -3.01
N GLU A 9 -14.00 6.16 -2.00
CA GLU A 9 -12.76 6.62 -1.42
C GLU A 9 -12.04 5.35 -0.96
N PRO A 10 -10.86 5.03 -1.53
CA PRO A 10 -10.24 3.73 -1.30
C PRO A 10 -10.08 3.58 0.20
N GLU A 11 -10.74 2.56 0.77
CA GLU A 11 -10.72 2.30 2.21
C GLU A 11 -9.27 2.37 2.68
N THR A 12 -8.95 3.41 3.46
CA THR A 12 -7.58 3.63 3.91
C THR A 12 -7.22 2.50 4.86
N LEU A 13 -6.56 1.48 4.33
CA LEU A 13 -6.18 0.31 5.09
C LEU A 13 -5.06 0.70 6.07
N SER A 14 -5.37 0.74 7.37
CA SER A 14 -4.36 0.98 8.41
C SER A 14 -3.58 -0.31 8.66
N ILE A 15 -2.58 -0.57 7.82
CA ILE A 15 -1.70 -1.73 7.89
C ILE A 15 -0.27 -1.32 8.24
N THR A 16 0.29 -1.98 9.26
CA THR A 16 1.72 -1.94 9.54
C THR A 16 2.40 -3.01 8.67
N CYS A 17 3.41 -2.64 7.89
CA CYS A 17 4.14 -3.55 7.02
C CYS A 17 5.64 -3.52 7.35
N GLU A 18 6.19 -4.68 7.70
CA GLU A 18 7.62 -4.86 7.90
C GLU A 18 8.22 -5.50 6.64
N VAL A 19 9.20 -4.83 6.04
CA VAL A 19 9.94 -5.38 4.90
C VAL A 19 11.31 -5.78 5.40
N ALA A 20 11.65 -7.07 5.32
CA ALA A 20 12.96 -7.57 5.74
C ALA A 20 13.86 -7.81 4.52
N PHE A 21 15.02 -7.14 4.45
CA PHE A 21 16.08 -7.45 3.51
C PHE A 21 17.22 -8.19 4.22
N ARG A 22 18.05 -8.91 3.45
CA ARG A 22 19.19 -9.68 3.98
C ARG A 22 20.19 -8.84 4.80
N HIS A 23 20.22 -7.52 4.62
CA HIS A 23 21.15 -6.61 5.30
C HIS A 23 20.46 -5.66 6.29
N GLY A 24 19.19 -5.91 6.63
CA GLY A 24 18.40 -5.08 7.55
C GLY A 24 16.94 -4.96 7.11
N ALA A 25 16.06 -4.49 7.99
CA ALA A 25 14.63 -4.33 7.72
C ALA A 25 14.22 -2.84 7.77
N PRO A 26 13.93 -2.18 6.63
CA PRO A 26 13.20 -0.92 6.65
C PRO A 26 11.76 -1.18 7.09
N SER A 27 11.36 -0.55 8.20
CA SER A 27 9.98 -0.58 8.68
C SER A 27 9.19 0.56 8.05
N LEU A 28 8.03 0.23 7.48
CA LEU A 28 7.05 1.21 7.04
C LEU A 28 6.00 1.35 8.13
N ASN A 29 6.12 2.43 8.91
CA ASN A 29 5.21 2.75 10.01
C ASN A 29 4.23 3.85 9.58
N GLY A 30 2.94 3.67 9.86
CA GLY A 30 1.88 4.62 9.52
C GLY A 30 0.88 4.08 8.50
N THR A 31 -0.01 4.93 8.01
CA THR A 31 -1.02 4.56 7.01
C THR A 31 -0.35 4.27 5.67
N VAL A 32 -0.38 3.01 5.25
CA VAL A 32 0.09 2.57 3.92
C VAL A 32 -1.09 2.55 2.97
N SER A 33 -1.01 3.30 1.87
CA SER A 33 -2.03 3.22 0.82
C SER A 33 -1.93 1.91 0.04
N GLU A 34 -3.03 1.41 -0.50
CA GLU A 34 -3.08 0.23 -1.37
C GLU A 34 -2.11 0.36 -2.56
N LYS A 35 -2.02 1.57 -3.13
CA LYS A 35 -1.09 1.89 -4.20
C LYS A 35 0.37 1.70 -3.78
N LEU A 36 0.74 2.17 -2.59
CA LEU A 36 2.09 2.02 -2.05
C LEU A 36 2.41 0.53 -1.79
N LEU A 37 1.46 -0.21 -1.18
CA LEU A 37 1.62 -1.64 -0.95
C LEU A 37 1.84 -2.43 -2.25
N THR A 38 1.05 -2.12 -3.29
CA THR A 38 1.16 -2.77 -4.60
C THR A 38 2.53 -2.55 -5.23
N LEU A 39 3.05 -1.32 -5.19
CA LEU A 39 4.37 -0.99 -5.73
C LEU A 39 5.50 -1.71 -4.98
N LEU A 40 5.41 -1.79 -3.65
CA LEU A 40 6.39 -2.51 -2.84
C LEU A 40 6.42 -4.00 -3.18
N ILE A 41 5.26 -4.63 -3.33
CA ILE A 41 5.16 -6.05 -3.73
C ILE A 41 5.78 -6.27 -5.12
N GLN A 42 5.56 -5.36 -6.06
CA GLN A 42 6.15 -5.46 -7.40
C GLN A 42 7.67 -5.36 -7.36
N GLU A 43 8.23 -4.40 -6.62
CA GLU A 43 9.67 -4.21 -6.54
C GLU A 43 10.37 -5.37 -5.84
N LEU A 44 9.76 -5.95 -4.80
CA LEU A 44 10.30 -7.11 -4.08
C LEU A 44 10.30 -8.40 -4.90
N LYS A 45 9.43 -8.51 -5.90
CA LYS A 45 9.37 -9.67 -6.82
C LYS A 45 10.38 -9.59 -7.95
N ARG A 46 11.01 -8.43 -8.16
CA ARG A 46 12.00 -8.21 -9.21
C ARG A 46 13.33 -8.88 -8.85
#